data_AF-A0A4S8R7A3-F1
#
_entry.id   AF-A0A4S8R7A3-F1
#
_cell.length_a   1.000
_cell.length_b   1.000
_cell.length_c   1.000
_cell.angle_alpha   90.00
_cell.angle_beta   90.00
_cell.angle_gamma   90.00
#
_symmetry.space_group_name_H-M   'P 1'
#
loop_
_entity.id
_entity.type
_entity.pdbx_description
1 polymer ?
#
loop_
_entity_poly.entity_id
_entity_poly.type
_entity_poly.pdbx_seq_one_letter_code
_entity_poly.pdbx_strand_id
1 'polypeptide(L)'
;MNAIAAKCKQERHHPEWVNIYNKVFIRWTTHDLPGLTGTDILMAKFCDEQATIHKEVYNVPKEPLSENTQHEEFLNQAHEIANKLSSK
;
A
#
# COMPACT_ATOMS: atom_id res chain seq x y z
N MET A 1 -8.11 -15.54 6.47
CA MET A 1 -6.81 -15.53 7.19
C MET A 1 -5.74 -16.43 6.55
N ASN A 2 -6.04 -17.66 6.10
CA ASN A 2 -5.03 -18.61 5.59
C ASN A 2 -4.15 -18.06 4.44
N ALA A 3 -4.74 -17.34 3.49
CA ALA A 3 -3.98 -16.70 2.40
C ALA A 3 -2.95 -15.68 2.94
N ILE A 4 -3.34 -14.88 3.92
CA ILE A 4 -2.44 -13.91 4.57
C ILE A 4 -1.31 -14.64 5.29
N ALA A 5 -1.60 -15.69 6.06
CA ALA A 5 -0.59 -16.47 6.76
C ALA A 5 0.42 -17.13 5.81
N ALA A 6 -0.04 -17.65 4.66
CA ALA A 6 0.84 -18.22 3.64
C ALA A 6 1.79 -17.15 3.05
N LYS A 7 1.27 -15.95 2.77
CA LYS A 7 2.08 -14.82 2.28
C LYS A 7 3.07 -14.32 3.33
N CYS A 8 2.68 -14.25 4.60
CA CYS A 8 3.59 -13.89 5.71
C CYS A 8 4.81 -14.82 5.75
N LYS A 9 4.58 -16.13 5.57
CA LYS A 9 5.67 -17.12 5.51
C LYS A 9 6.58 -16.90 4.31
N GLN A 10 6.03 -16.56 3.15
CA GLN A 10 6.80 -16.28 1.94
C GLN A 10 7.67 -15.03 2.08
N GLU A 11 7.09 -13.93 2.59
CA GLU A 11 7.79 -12.64 2.78
C GLU A 11 8.66 -12.62 4.05
N ARG A 12 8.59 -13.68 4.87
CA ARG A 12 9.19 -13.77 6.21
C ARG A 12 8.83 -12.57 7.10
N HIS A 13 7.61 -12.04 6.93
CA HIS A 13 7.12 -10.86 7.63
C HIS A 13 5.76 -11.16 8.26
N HIS A 14 5.66 -11.07 9.58
CA HIS A 14 4.49 -11.51 10.33
C HIS A 14 3.81 -10.30 10.99
N PRO A 15 2.48 -10.19 10.89
CA PRO A 15 1.76 -9.14 11.57
C PRO A 15 1.54 -9.52 13.03
N GLU A 16 1.20 -8.50 13.81
CA GLU A 16 0.40 -8.73 15.02
C GLU A 16 -1.07 -8.65 14.64
N TRP A 17 -1.87 -9.66 15.00
CA TRP A 17 -3.29 -9.62 14.71
C TRP A 17 -4.13 -10.20 15.84
N VAL A 18 -5.39 -9.78 15.89
CA VAL A 18 -6.40 -10.29 16.81
C VAL A 18 -7.64 -10.63 16.00
N ASN A 19 -8.15 -11.84 16.18
CA ASN A 19 -9.41 -12.29 15.57
C ASN A 19 -10.52 -12.30 16.63
N ILE A 20 -11.63 -11.63 16.34
CA ILE A 20 -12.85 -11.60 17.16
C ILE A 20 -14.01 -12.01 16.26
N TYR A 21 -14.39 -13.29 16.34
CA TYR A 21 -15.41 -13.92 15.49
C TYR A 21 -15.15 -13.72 13.99
N ASN A 22 -15.84 -12.75 13.38
CA ASN A 22 -15.80 -12.42 11.97
C ASN A 22 -14.95 -11.18 11.65
N LYS A 23 -14.26 -10.60 12.64
CA LYS A 23 -13.42 -9.41 12.46
C LYS A 23 -11.98 -9.72 12.82
N VAL A 24 -11.07 -9.32 11.94
CA VAL A 24 -9.63 -9.44 12.17
C VAL A 24 -9.02 -8.05 12.20
N PHE A 25 -8.35 -7.71 13.30
CA PHE A 25 -7.55 -6.51 13.43
C PHE A 25 -6.10 -6.87 13.16
N ILE A 26 -5.45 -6.18 12.23
CA ILE A 26 -4.08 -6.48 11.79
C ILE A 26 -3.22 -5.23 12.00
N ARG A 27 -2.06 -5.40 12.62
CA ARG A 27 -1.02 -4.38 12.80
C ARG A 27 0.27 -4.86 12.17
N TRP A 28 0.76 -4.09 11.20
CA TRP A 28 2.06 -4.31 10.56
C TRP A 28 3.14 -3.47 11.23
N THR A 29 4.29 -4.06 11.47
CA THR A 29 5.48 -3.40 11.99
C THR A 29 6.72 -4.20 11.60
N THR A 30 7.83 -3.50 11.38
CA THR A 30 9.14 -4.15 11.21
C THR A 30 9.92 -4.08 12.51
N HIS A 31 10.29 -5.24 13.06
CA HIS A 31 10.93 -5.29 14.38
C HIS A 31 12.37 -4.71 14.41
N ASP A 32 13.13 -4.94 13.35
CA ASP A 32 14.56 -4.60 13.28
C ASP A 32 14.81 -3.12 12.98
N LEU A 33 13.82 -2.42 12.44
CA LEU A 33 13.96 -1.05 11.96
C LEU A 33 12.92 -0.16 12.64
N PRO A 34 13.32 1.01 13.16
CA PRO A 34 12.37 1.97 13.69
C PRO A 34 11.46 2.47 12.56
N GLY A 35 10.15 2.30 12.72
CA GLY A 35 9.12 2.80 11.79
C GLY A 35 8.53 1.74 10.87
N LEU A 36 7.84 2.22 9.83
CA LEU A 36 7.24 1.38 8.79
C LEU A 36 8.23 1.16 7.65
N THR A 37 8.23 -0.04 7.09
CA THR A 37 9.02 -0.38 5.90
C THR A 37 8.13 -0.65 4.69
N GLY A 38 8.74 -0.79 3.52
CA GLY A 38 8.03 -1.18 2.31
C GLY A 38 7.32 -2.53 2.44
N THR A 39 7.86 -3.45 3.25
CA THR A 39 7.24 -4.77 3.48
C THR A 39 5.94 -4.65 4.27
N ASP A 40 5.87 -3.73 5.24
CA ASP A 40 4.63 -3.44 5.96
C ASP A 40 3.52 -2.98 4.99
N ILE A 41 3.87 -2.07 4.07
CA ILE A 41 2.95 -1.55 3.06
C ILE A 41 2.54 -2.65 2.07
N LEU A 42 3.48 -3.48 1.63
CA LEU A 42 3.22 -4.61 0.73
C LEU A 42 2.21 -5.58 1.34
N MET A 43 2.42 -5.94 2.60
CA MET A 43 1.56 -6.90 3.29
C MET A 43 0.18 -6.33 3.60
N ALA A 44 0.08 -5.03 3.92
CA ALA A 44 -1.19 -4.33 4.05
C ALA A 44 -2.00 -4.34 2.73
N LYS A 45 -1.37 -4.02 1.59
CA LYS A 45 -2.01 -4.09 0.27
C LYS A 45 -2.51 -5.48 -0.07
N PHE A 46 -1.73 -6.51 0.24
CA PHE A 46 -2.15 -7.89 0.04
C PHE A 46 -3.39 -8.25 0.88
N CYS A 47 -3.52 -7.70 2.09
CA CYS A 47 -4.73 -7.86 2.89
C CYS A 47 -5.96 -7.25 2.19
N ASP A 48 -5.84 -6.03 1.63
CA ASP A 48 -6.92 -5.36 0.90
C ASP A 48 -7.35 -6.16 -0.35
N GLU A 49 -6.38 -6.70 -1.09
CA GLU A 49 -6.64 -7.56 -2.26
C GLU A 49 -7.41 -8.82 -1.85
N GLN A 50 -6.96 -9.52 -0.80
CA GLN A 50 -7.64 -10.73 -0.33
C GLN A 50 -9.04 -10.42 0.20
N ALA A 51 -9.22 -9.32 0.92
CA ALA A 51 -10.52 -8.89 1.41
C ALA A 51 -11.49 -8.59 0.27
N THR A 52 -11.00 -8.01 -0.83
CA THR A 52 -11.77 -7.79 -2.06
C THR A 52 -12.19 -9.11 -2.73
N ILE A 53 -11.25 -10.05 -2.90
CA ILE A 53 -11.52 -11.37 -3.52
C ILE A 53 -12.59 -12.13 -2.73
N HIS A 54 -12.54 -12.07 -1.40
CA HIS A 54 -13.46 -12.77 -0.52
C HIS A 54 -14.75 -11.98 -0.23
N LYS A 55 -14.90 -10.77 -0.80
CA LYS A 55 -16.06 -9.89 -0.62
C LYS A 55 -16.31 -9.51 0.85
N GLU A 56 -15.25 -9.41 1.65
CA GLU A 56 -15.29 -8.99 3.05
C GLU A 56 -15.49 -7.47 3.19
N VAL A 57 -15.09 -6.71 2.17
CA VAL A 57 -15.33 -5.27 2.02
C VAL A 57 -15.99 -5.03 0.68
N TYR A 58 -17.09 -4.25 0.70
CA TYR A 58 -17.66 -3.68 -0.51
C TYR A 58 -16.80 -2.50 -0.90
N ASN A 59 -16.35 -2.50 -2.16
CA ASN A 59 -15.55 -1.50 -2.84
C ASN A 59 -15.75 -0.08 -2.24
N VAL A 60 -14.94 0.29 -1.25
CA VAL A 60 -14.75 1.70 -0.92
C VAL A 60 -14.06 2.21 -2.18
N PRO A 61 -14.65 3.14 -2.95
CA PRO A 61 -13.89 3.81 -3.98
C PRO A 61 -12.61 4.25 -3.28
N LYS A 62 -11.44 3.84 -3.76
CA LYS A 62 -10.24 4.59 -3.40
C LYS A 62 -10.60 5.99 -3.86
N GLU A 63 -10.97 6.88 -2.94
CA GLU A 63 -10.79 8.29 -3.20
C GLU A 63 -9.36 8.33 -3.75
N PRO A 64 -9.17 8.86 -4.97
CA PRO A 64 -7.83 8.96 -5.52
C PRO A 64 -7.01 9.57 -4.39
N LEU A 65 -6.03 8.81 -3.88
CA LEU A 65 -5.05 9.28 -2.90
C LEU A 65 -4.64 10.63 -3.44
N SER A 66 -5.15 11.71 -2.83
CA SER A 66 -5.35 13.01 -3.50
C SER A 66 -4.29 13.15 -4.57
N GLU A 67 -4.65 12.96 -5.84
CA GLU A 67 -3.70 13.19 -6.92
C GLU A 67 -3.23 14.59 -6.64
N ASN A 68 -2.01 14.72 -6.13
CA ASN A 68 -1.45 16.01 -5.78
C ASN A 68 -1.19 16.61 -7.15
N THR A 69 -2.23 17.23 -7.73
CA THR A 69 -2.25 17.78 -9.07
C THR A 69 -1.07 18.74 -9.21
N GLN A 70 -0.69 19.39 -8.12
CA GLN A 70 0.50 20.23 -7.99
C GLN A 70 1.83 19.49 -8.22
N HIS A 71 1.98 18.24 -7.78
CA HIS A 71 3.22 17.48 -7.99
C HIS A 71 3.36 17.03 -9.45
N GLU A 72 2.29 16.52 -10.04
CA GLU A 72 2.25 16.16 -11.47
C GLU A 72 2.40 17.40 -12.37
N GLU A 73 1.75 18.52 -12.05
CA GLU A 73 1.93 19.79 -12.74
C GLU A 73 3.37 20.30 -12.63
N PHE A 74 3.99 20.21 -11.45
CA PHE A 74 5.40 20.60 -11.27
C PHE A 74 6.35 19.73 -12.10
N LEU A 75 6.13 18.41 -12.13
CA LEU A 75 6.94 17.48 -12.93
C LEU A 75 6.76 17.69 -14.43
N ASN A 76 5.54 17.96 -14.88
CA ASN A 76 5.24 18.26 -16.28
C ASN A 76 5.85 19.61 -16.71
N GLN A 77 5.77 20.63 -15.85
CA GLN A 77 6.38 21.93 -16.10
C GLN A 77 7.91 21.85 -16.13
N ALA A 78 8.52 21.07 -15.23
CA ALA A 78 9.96 20.82 -15.23
C ALA A 78 10.44 20.11 -16.51
N HIS A 79 9.69 19.11 -16.99
CA HIS A 79 9.97 18.46 -18.27
C HIS A 79 9.85 19.41 -19.46
N GLU A 80 8.85 20.28 -19.47
CA GLU A 80 8.65 21.25 -20.56
C GLU A 80 9.81 22.27 -20.64
N ILE A 81 10.30 22.74 -19.48
CA ILE A 81 11.46 23.63 -19.41
C ILE A 81 12.72 22.93 -19.89
N ALA A 82 12.97 21.69 -19.46
CA ALA A 82 14.13 20.91 -19.89
C ALA A 82 14.16 20.71 -21.41
N ASN A 83 13.02 20.39 -22.02
CA ASN A 83 12.90 20.23 -23.47
C ASN A 83 13.13 21.54 -24.23
N LYS A 84 12.63 22.68 -23.74
CA LYS A 84 12.87 24.01 -24.35
C LYS A 84 14.32 24.45 -24.24
N LEU A 85 15.04 24.05 -23.19
CA LEU A 85 16.47 24.31 -23.03
C LEU A 85 17.33 23.40 -23.92
N SER A 86 16.88 22.18 -24.19
CA SER A 86 17.55 21.23 -25.10
C SER A 86 17.32 21.55 -26.58
N SER A 87 16.33 22.39 -26.93
CA SER A 87 16.02 22.78 -28.31
C SER A 87 16.62 24.13 -28.73
N LYS A 88 17.60 24.65 -27.98
CA LYS A 88 18.41 25.83 -28.31
C LYS A 88 19.87 25.43 -28.46
#